data_AF-D0NU38-F1
#
_entry.id   AF-D0NU38-F1
#
_cell.length_a   1.000
_cell.length_b   1.000
_cell.length_c   1.000
_cell.angle_alpha   90.00
_cell.angle_beta   90.00
_cell.angle_gamma   90.00
#
_symmetry.space_group_name_H-M   'P 1'
#
loop_
_entity.id
_entity.type
_entity.pdbx_description
1 polymer ?
#
loop_
_entity_poly.entity_id
_entity_poly.type
_entity_poly.pdbx_seq_one_letter_code
_entity_poly.pdbx_strand_id
1 'polypeptide(L)'
;MPGGGRSSSRHVPPPPPFDRSLNEPVRVYPSDPCRSGSLAALQSLHTKNVAVVGLLSTSSSSSSHAFAFANRVIGRLVFRDDEMQSATTVKDARMRASIHLYYDDVARCIYLFGLARPDNFNSSSKPSARRQPTTGDEADEQLPLKEEQRIHNEMGTFEREKLKMQVLLYSSCNMIIVLKEDARVTTNVLKEVRALAVEKAQLQSFVPTSAKHSKRDSNHSKGSSSSSGGNAFAPGRCVPLAMYVVPAPNEILQLSMKIQGSGPSRSATVTYCKSLEARLTTLFRSLRGSTVGSCRMRDALSAANMSKERRVFNLDPAHSVVVVSRRTATTDGRPEALLENFLDALEADTSADDVLNDESLLQPLVDDDMGLQRLNQYVQKYLDLLFSFSPSGSKDSGRTELLSPPQWVKAFHGLTRSYSRLESKRRQEAAALEASDNDITPDYLASASLATYSFDPMEPTR
;
A
#
# COMPACT_ATOMS: atom_id res chain seq x y z
N MET A 1 -69.39 -10.25 13.63
CA MET A 1 -68.08 -10.05 14.29
C MET A 1 -66.97 -10.57 13.38
N PRO A 2 -66.33 -9.75 12.53
CA PRO A 2 -65.11 -10.14 11.85
C PRO A 2 -63.90 -9.52 12.57
N GLY A 3 -62.96 -10.38 13.01
CA GLY A 3 -61.69 -9.98 13.59
C GLY A 3 -60.70 -9.51 12.52
N GLY A 4 -60.21 -8.28 12.66
CA GLY A 4 -59.19 -7.70 11.79
C GLY A 4 -57.79 -8.22 12.11
N GLY A 5 -57.19 -8.96 11.19
CA GLY A 5 -55.76 -9.25 11.18
C GLY A 5 -54.98 -8.05 10.64
N ARG A 6 -54.45 -7.20 11.52
CA ARG A 6 -53.46 -6.17 11.15
C ARG A 6 -52.11 -6.84 10.93
N SER A 7 -51.67 -6.84 9.67
CA SER A 7 -50.29 -7.13 9.27
C SER A 7 -49.35 -6.10 9.90
N SER A 8 -48.57 -6.52 10.90
CA SER A 8 -47.53 -5.70 11.52
C SER A 8 -46.29 -5.75 10.63
N SER A 9 -46.17 -4.75 9.75
CA SER A 9 -44.90 -4.35 9.15
C SER A 9 -43.94 -3.98 10.28
N ARG A 10 -43.05 -4.92 10.66
CA ARG A 10 -41.91 -4.60 11.53
C ARG A 10 -40.97 -3.70 10.75
N HIS A 11 -41.20 -2.40 10.80
CA HIS A 11 -40.18 -1.41 10.48
C HIS A 11 -39.04 -1.60 11.49
N VAL A 12 -37.96 -2.21 11.03
CA VAL A 12 -36.69 -2.24 11.78
C VAL A 12 -36.27 -0.77 11.95
N PRO A 13 -36.07 -0.28 13.19
CA PRO A 13 -35.65 1.09 13.42
C PRO A 13 -34.33 1.34 12.68
N PRO A 14 -34.15 2.53 12.08
CA PRO A 14 -32.91 2.87 11.39
C PRO A 14 -31.73 2.70 12.37
N PRO A 15 -30.59 2.17 11.91
CA PRO A 15 -29.42 1.99 12.76
C PRO A 15 -29.01 3.36 13.33
N PRO A 16 -28.55 3.40 14.60
CA PRO A 16 -28.11 4.64 15.22
C PRO A 16 -27.00 5.30 14.36
N PRO A 17 -26.92 6.64 14.36
CA PRO A 17 -25.86 7.35 13.65
C PRO A 17 -24.50 6.87 14.16
N PHE A 18 -23.55 6.73 13.24
CA PHE A 18 -22.18 6.35 13.57
C PHE A 18 -21.60 7.39 14.53
N ASP A 19 -21.18 6.94 15.71
CA ASP A 19 -20.56 7.82 16.68
C ASP A 19 -19.12 8.13 16.24
N ARG A 20 -18.92 9.35 15.74
CA ARG A 20 -17.62 9.84 15.27
C ARG A 20 -16.58 9.86 16.39
N SER A 21 -16.99 9.91 17.66
CA SER A 21 -16.07 9.86 18.81
C SER A 21 -15.37 8.51 18.96
N LEU A 22 -15.91 7.44 18.35
CA LEU A 22 -15.34 6.09 18.38
C LEU A 22 -14.46 5.77 17.16
N ASN A 23 -14.30 6.73 16.23
CA ASN A 23 -13.66 6.53 14.94
C ASN A 23 -12.17 6.85 14.97
N GLU A 24 -11.41 5.98 15.63
CA GLU A 24 -9.96 6.04 15.67
C GLU A 24 -9.33 5.15 14.58
N PRO A 25 -8.10 5.45 14.13
CA PRO A 25 -7.38 4.57 13.23
C PRO A 25 -7.11 3.19 13.87
N VAL A 26 -7.56 2.13 13.20
CA VAL A 26 -7.43 0.75 13.69
C VAL A 26 -6.40 -0.02 12.89
N ARG A 27 -5.46 -0.67 13.56
CA ARG A 27 -4.54 -1.61 12.90
C ARG A 27 -5.28 -2.89 12.47
N VAL A 28 -5.38 -3.10 11.16
CA VAL A 28 -6.04 -4.27 10.55
C VAL A 28 -5.05 -5.33 10.04
N TYR A 29 -3.78 -4.96 9.89
CA TYR A 29 -2.69 -5.89 9.59
C TYR A 29 -1.39 -5.46 10.29
N PRO A 30 -0.69 -6.38 10.96
CA PRO A 30 -1.22 -7.61 11.55
C PRO A 30 -2.42 -7.32 12.47
N SER A 31 -3.38 -8.24 12.58
CA SER A 31 -4.61 -8.00 13.36
C SER A 31 -4.27 -7.62 14.81
N ASP A 32 -4.83 -6.51 15.30
CA ASP A 32 -4.69 -6.09 16.68
C ASP A 32 -5.84 -6.64 17.56
N PRO A 33 -5.59 -7.57 18.50
CA PRO A 33 -6.63 -8.06 19.39
C PRO A 33 -7.07 -7.03 20.43
N CYS A 34 -6.25 -6.01 20.71
CA CYS A 34 -6.50 -5.06 21.81
C CYS A 34 -7.41 -3.88 21.44
N ARG A 35 -7.54 -3.55 20.14
CA ARG A 35 -8.32 -2.39 19.65
C ARG A 35 -9.57 -2.82 18.87
N SER A 36 -10.39 -3.69 19.48
CA SER A 36 -11.59 -4.29 18.85
C SER A 36 -12.81 -3.37 18.81
N GLY A 37 -12.88 -2.33 19.65
CA GLY A 37 -14.05 -1.45 19.79
C GLY A 37 -14.40 -0.65 18.52
N SER A 38 -13.45 0.10 17.97
CA SER A 38 -13.66 0.89 16.74
C SER A 38 -13.92 0.01 15.51
N LEU A 39 -13.30 -1.18 15.46
CA LEU A 39 -13.58 -2.16 14.41
C LEU A 39 -15.00 -2.74 14.53
N ALA A 40 -15.48 -2.98 15.75
CA ALA A 40 -16.85 -3.44 16.00
C ALA A 40 -17.88 -2.36 15.63
N ALA A 41 -17.60 -1.08 15.93
CA ALA A 41 -18.42 0.04 15.50
C ALA A 41 -18.53 0.10 13.97
N LEU A 42 -17.41 -0.06 13.26
CA LEU A 42 -17.41 -0.11 11.80
C LEU A 42 -18.17 -1.32 11.24
N GLN A 43 -18.10 -2.48 11.91
CA GLN A 43 -18.84 -3.68 11.54
C GLN A 43 -20.36 -3.55 11.70
N SER A 44 -20.84 -2.61 12.52
CA SER A 44 -22.28 -2.33 12.66
C SER A 44 -22.90 -1.59 11.47
N LEU A 45 -22.08 -1.03 10.57
CA LEU A 45 -22.51 -0.22 9.43
C LEU A 45 -22.96 -1.07 8.23
N HIS A 46 -24.04 -1.84 8.39
CA HIS A 46 -24.52 -2.80 7.38
C HIS A 46 -25.14 -2.17 6.12
N THR A 47 -25.60 -0.92 6.18
CA THR A 47 -26.38 -0.28 5.11
C THR A 47 -25.60 0.67 4.21
N LYS A 48 -24.32 0.91 4.51
CA LYS A 48 -23.51 1.89 3.79
C LYS A 48 -22.56 1.18 2.82
N ASN A 49 -22.68 1.43 1.53
CA ASN A 49 -21.63 1.05 0.57
C ASN A 49 -20.45 2.02 0.70
N VAL A 50 -19.22 1.50 0.64
CA VAL A 50 -17.99 2.30 0.80
C VAL A 50 -17.00 2.09 -0.34
N ALA A 51 -16.27 3.15 -0.65
CA ALA A 51 -15.07 3.08 -1.47
C ALA A 51 -13.84 2.90 -0.59
N VAL A 52 -12.75 2.36 -1.14
CA VAL A 52 -11.50 2.09 -0.41
C VAL A 52 -10.32 2.72 -1.12
N VAL A 53 -9.63 3.61 -0.41
CA VAL A 53 -8.44 4.33 -0.89
C VAL A 53 -7.23 3.89 -0.07
N GLY A 54 -6.24 3.32 -0.74
CA GLY A 54 -4.95 2.98 -0.15
C GLY A 54 -4.01 4.18 -0.20
N LEU A 55 -3.28 4.40 0.89
CA LEU A 55 -2.21 5.37 1.01
C LEU A 55 -0.93 4.59 1.33
N LEU A 56 0.08 4.71 0.48
CA LEU A 56 1.35 4.00 0.61
C LEU A 56 2.50 5.00 0.52
N SER A 57 3.33 5.09 1.54
CA SER A 57 4.65 5.72 1.40
C SER A 57 5.67 4.66 0.99
N THR A 58 6.43 4.93 -0.07
CA THR A 58 7.55 4.07 -0.46
C THR A 58 8.85 4.45 0.24
N SER A 59 8.83 5.51 1.06
CA SER A 59 10.03 5.99 1.71
C SER A 59 10.35 5.23 2.98
N SER A 60 11.63 5.05 3.19
CA SER A 60 12.24 4.44 4.35
C SER A 60 12.83 5.51 5.30
N SER A 61 12.80 6.80 4.93
CA SER A 61 13.51 7.86 5.66
C SER A 61 12.82 8.29 6.96
N SER A 62 11.49 8.40 6.95
CA SER A 62 10.71 8.81 8.12
C SER A 62 9.24 8.41 8.01
N SER A 63 8.74 7.69 9.03
CA SER A 63 7.31 7.40 9.12
C SER A 63 6.44 8.64 9.35
N SER A 64 7.00 9.69 9.95
CA SER A 64 6.27 10.92 10.28
C SER A 64 5.88 11.72 9.03
N HIS A 65 6.68 11.65 7.95
CA HIS A 65 6.33 12.21 6.64
C HIS A 65 5.11 11.51 6.06
N ALA A 66 5.09 10.18 6.13
CA ALA A 66 3.99 9.37 5.62
C ALA A 66 2.67 9.68 6.34
N PHE A 67 2.71 9.93 7.66
CA PHE A 67 1.53 10.33 8.44
C PHE A 67 1.05 11.73 8.05
N ALA A 68 1.98 12.70 7.95
CA ALA A 68 1.66 14.08 7.58
C ALA A 68 0.97 14.13 6.22
N PHE A 69 1.52 13.41 5.23
CA PHE A 69 0.94 13.32 3.91
C PHE A 69 -0.44 12.64 3.93
N ALA A 70 -0.59 11.52 4.64
CA ALA A 70 -1.88 10.83 4.75
C ALA A 70 -2.98 11.73 5.35
N ASN A 71 -2.65 12.46 6.41
CA ASN A 71 -3.57 13.40 7.05
C ASN A 71 -3.99 14.54 6.11
N ARG A 72 -3.08 15.06 5.28
CA ARG A 72 -3.40 16.07 4.26
C ARG A 72 -4.33 15.55 3.16
N VAL A 73 -4.12 14.33 2.70
CA VAL A 73 -5.02 13.69 1.71
C VAL A 73 -6.40 13.44 2.29
N ILE A 74 -6.48 13.08 3.57
CA ILE A 74 -7.76 12.89 4.28
C ILE A 74 -8.41 14.25 4.61
N GLY A 75 -7.62 15.31 4.75
CA GLY A 75 -8.06 16.62 5.23
C GLY A 75 -8.34 16.64 6.74
N ARG A 76 -7.81 15.68 7.50
CA ARG A 76 -7.97 15.57 8.96
C ARG A 76 -6.71 15.00 9.60
N LEU A 77 -6.41 15.42 10.83
CA LEU A 77 -5.32 14.87 11.64
C LEU A 77 -5.76 13.52 12.26
N VAL A 78 -5.63 12.45 11.48
CA VAL A 78 -6.05 11.08 11.88
C VAL A 78 -4.88 10.29 12.46
N PHE A 79 -3.75 10.28 11.76
CA PHE A 79 -2.58 9.51 12.14
C PHE A 79 -1.61 10.41 12.89
N ARG A 80 -1.64 10.36 14.23
CA ARG A 80 -0.73 11.10 15.10
C ARG A 80 0.51 10.27 15.43
N ASP A 81 1.67 10.91 15.54
CA ASP A 81 2.95 10.20 15.69
C ASP A 81 3.00 9.33 16.95
N ASP A 82 2.56 9.85 18.09
CA ASP A 82 2.53 9.20 19.40
C ASP A 82 1.61 7.96 19.42
N GLU A 83 0.39 8.13 18.91
CA GLU A 83 -0.59 7.05 18.80
C GLU A 83 -0.12 5.97 17.82
N MET A 84 0.47 6.39 16.69
CA MET A 84 0.98 5.47 15.67
C MET A 84 2.24 4.75 16.11
N GLN A 85 3.14 5.39 16.87
CA GLN A 85 4.28 4.71 17.49
C GLN A 85 3.81 3.60 18.44
N SER A 86 2.79 3.88 19.25
CA SER A 86 2.17 2.89 20.13
C SER A 86 1.49 1.76 19.34
N ALA A 87 0.68 2.13 18.33
CA ALA A 87 -0.04 1.18 17.49
C ALA A 87 0.86 0.35 16.56
N THR A 88 2.13 0.71 16.43
CA THR A 88 3.12 -0.02 15.63
C THR A 88 4.10 -0.84 16.47
N THR A 89 3.90 -0.88 17.79
CA THR A 89 4.74 -1.61 18.74
C THR A 89 3.95 -2.77 19.36
N VAL A 90 4.54 -3.96 19.43
CA VAL A 90 3.93 -5.14 20.06
C VAL A 90 4.98 -5.80 20.94
N LYS A 91 4.71 -5.93 22.25
CA LYS A 91 5.66 -6.49 23.23
C LYS A 91 7.06 -5.87 23.10
N ASP A 92 7.10 -4.53 23.07
CA ASP A 92 8.32 -3.71 22.94
C ASP A 92 9.12 -3.88 21.63
N ALA A 93 8.61 -4.66 20.68
CA ALA A 93 9.17 -4.77 19.33
C ALA A 93 8.36 -3.95 18.33
N ARG A 94 9.04 -3.06 17.60
CA ARG A 94 8.45 -2.32 16.48
C ARG A 94 8.18 -3.26 15.32
N MET A 95 6.99 -3.17 14.74
CA MET A 95 6.63 -3.93 13.55
C MET A 95 7.32 -3.36 12.32
N ARG A 96 7.74 -4.27 11.44
CA ARG A 96 8.40 -3.94 10.16
C ARG A 96 7.42 -3.35 9.14
N ALA A 97 6.19 -3.85 9.11
CA ALA A 97 5.13 -3.34 8.25
C ALA A 97 3.73 -3.51 8.88
N SER A 98 2.82 -2.60 8.58
CA SER A 98 1.45 -2.61 9.10
C SER A 98 0.46 -1.87 8.18
N ILE A 99 -0.83 -2.16 8.34
CA ILE A 99 -1.93 -1.46 7.65
C ILE A 99 -2.91 -0.94 8.71
N HIS A 100 -3.16 0.36 8.66
CA HIS A 100 -4.10 1.06 9.52
C HIS A 100 -5.32 1.50 8.72
N LEU A 101 -6.50 1.31 9.30
CA LEU A 101 -7.79 1.60 8.70
C LEU A 101 -8.40 2.82 9.39
N TYR A 102 -8.86 3.78 8.60
CA TYR A 102 -9.70 4.88 9.05
C TYR A 102 -10.95 4.96 8.16
N TYR A 103 -12.12 5.21 8.74
CA TYR A 103 -13.36 5.36 7.99
C TYR A 103 -13.82 6.81 8.02
N ASP A 104 -13.98 7.44 6.86
CA ASP A 104 -14.63 8.74 6.78
C ASP A 104 -16.11 8.55 6.41
N ASP A 105 -16.98 8.91 7.34
CA ASP A 105 -18.42 8.81 7.17
C ASP A 105 -18.97 9.82 6.16
N VAL A 106 -18.32 10.99 6.04
CA VAL A 106 -18.70 12.06 5.10
C VAL A 106 -18.39 11.63 3.67
N ALA A 107 -17.15 11.22 3.39
CA ALA A 107 -16.75 10.73 2.08
C ALA A 107 -17.23 9.29 1.77
N ARG A 108 -17.82 8.60 2.76
CA ARG A 108 -18.18 7.16 2.70
C ARG A 108 -16.99 6.30 2.24
N CYS A 109 -15.81 6.62 2.75
CA CYS A 109 -14.54 6.08 2.28
C CYS A 109 -13.81 5.37 3.42
N ILE A 110 -13.20 4.22 3.14
CA ILE A 110 -12.21 3.59 4.00
C ILE A 110 -10.82 3.97 3.47
N TYR A 111 -10.02 4.62 4.29
CA TYR A 111 -8.61 4.86 4.05
C TYR A 111 -7.78 3.75 4.66
N LEU A 112 -6.93 3.11 3.85
CA LEU A 112 -5.95 2.12 4.30
C LEU A 112 -4.56 2.71 4.18
N PHE A 113 -3.94 2.96 5.32
CA PHE A 113 -2.60 3.50 5.37
C PHE A 113 -1.58 2.38 5.62
N GLY A 114 -0.75 2.10 4.60
CA GLY A 114 0.34 1.14 4.67
C GLY A 114 1.63 1.79 5.13
N LEU A 115 2.19 1.26 6.21
CA LEU A 115 3.43 1.74 6.78
C LEU A 115 4.47 0.62 6.79
N ALA A 116 5.67 0.92 6.28
CA ALA A 116 6.85 0.07 6.44
C ALA A 116 7.96 0.90 7.11
N ARG A 117 8.59 0.38 8.16
CA ARG A 117 9.65 1.07 8.91
C ARG A 117 10.96 0.28 8.84
N PRO A 118 12.03 0.86 8.28
CA PRO A 118 13.36 0.22 8.29
C PRO A 118 14.10 0.43 9.62
N ASP A 119 13.59 1.26 10.54
CA ASP A 119 14.34 1.95 11.62
C ASP A 119 15.07 1.07 12.66
N ASN A 120 15.18 -0.24 12.47
CA ASN A 120 15.81 -1.16 13.41
C ASN A 120 17.26 -1.55 13.08
N PHE A 121 17.86 -1.08 11.98
CA PHE A 121 19.23 -1.50 11.65
C PHE A 121 20.32 -0.85 12.52
N ASN A 122 20.00 0.19 13.31
CA ASN A 122 21.01 1.00 14.01
C ASN A 122 20.86 1.10 15.55
N SER A 123 19.82 0.52 16.18
CA SER A 123 19.53 0.82 17.60
C SER A 123 19.64 -0.35 18.59
N SER A 124 20.32 -1.45 18.26
CA SER A 124 20.63 -2.52 19.22
C SER A 124 22.11 -2.90 19.27
N SER A 125 23.01 -1.92 19.31
CA SER A 125 24.36 -2.11 19.84
C SER A 125 24.38 -1.78 21.35
N LYS A 126 23.63 -2.54 22.14
CA LYS A 126 24.00 -2.76 23.56
C LYS A 126 24.57 -4.16 23.65
N PRO A 127 25.90 -4.35 23.56
CA PRO A 127 26.47 -5.61 24.00
C PRO A 127 26.17 -5.71 25.50
N SER A 128 25.35 -6.69 25.87
CA SER A 128 25.18 -7.07 27.27
C SER A 128 26.56 -7.46 27.77
N ALA A 129 27.21 -6.56 28.51
CA ALA A 129 28.50 -6.78 29.14
C ALA A 129 28.39 -7.90 30.19
N ARG A 130 28.48 -9.15 29.73
CA ARG A 130 28.74 -10.30 30.59
C ARG A 130 30.22 -10.63 30.44
N ARG A 131 31.01 -10.13 31.40
CA ARG A 131 32.43 -10.47 31.57
C ARG A 131 32.59 -11.99 31.61
N GLN A 132 33.30 -12.55 30.63
CA GLN A 132 34.13 -13.75 30.81
C GLN A 132 35.40 -13.57 29.98
N PRO A 133 36.61 -13.70 30.55
CA PRO A 133 37.85 -13.65 29.80
C PRO A 133 38.26 -15.09 29.44
N THR A 134 38.38 -15.40 28.15
CA THR A 134 39.20 -16.54 27.69
C THR A 134 39.74 -16.23 26.29
N THR A 135 41.03 -15.85 26.28
CA THR A 135 42.06 -16.12 25.27
C THR A 135 41.64 -16.72 23.91
N GLY A 136 41.96 -16.00 22.82
CA GLY A 136 42.05 -16.57 21.46
C GLY A 136 41.94 -15.51 20.36
N ASP A 137 43.03 -15.23 19.65
CA ASP A 137 43.23 -14.25 18.57
C ASP A 137 42.42 -14.52 17.26
N GLU A 138 41.24 -15.14 17.34
CA GLU A 138 40.35 -15.38 16.18
C GLU A 138 38.94 -14.76 16.34
N ALA A 139 38.68 -14.09 17.47
CA ALA A 139 37.33 -13.61 17.81
C ALA A 139 36.90 -12.32 17.09
N ASP A 140 37.85 -11.50 16.63
CA ASP A 140 37.57 -10.17 16.07
C ASP A 140 37.17 -10.17 14.59
N GLU A 141 37.49 -11.21 13.81
CA GLU A 141 37.08 -11.34 12.39
C GLU A 141 35.77 -12.12 12.18
N GLN A 142 35.39 -13.01 13.12
CA GLN A 142 34.09 -13.71 13.08
C GLN A 142 32.91 -12.82 13.51
N LEU A 143 33.16 -11.80 14.33
CA LEU A 143 32.15 -10.83 14.77
C LEU A 143 31.56 -9.98 13.63
N PRO A 144 32.36 -9.36 12.73
CA PRO A 144 31.85 -8.55 11.62
C PRO A 144 31.10 -9.39 10.57
N LEU A 145 31.59 -10.60 10.25
CA LEU A 145 30.90 -11.51 9.32
C LEU A 145 29.51 -11.92 9.83
N LYS A 146 29.39 -12.15 11.15
CA LYS A 146 28.12 -12.49 11.79
C LYS A 146 27.14 -11.31 11.84
N GLU A 147 27.64 -10.09 11.98
CA GLU A 147 26.81 -8.88 11.97
C GLU A 147 26.34 -8.52 10.56
N GLU A 148 27.19 -8.64 9.53
CA GLU A 148 26.78 -8.47 8.13
C GLU A 148 25.69 -9.47 7.73
N GLN A 149 25.85 -10.74 8.13
CA GLN A 149 24.85 -11.76 7.87
C GLN A 149 23.54 -11.51 8.62
N ARG A 150 23.62 -10.97 9.84
CA ARG A 150 22.45 -10.53 10.62
C ARG A 150 21.72 -9.38 9.93
N ILE A 151 22.42 -8.31 9.55
CA ILE A 151 21.86 -7.15 8.86
C ILE A 151 21.20 -7.59 7.55
N HIS A 152 21.86 -8.45 6.78
CA HIS A 152 21.32 -9.00 5.54
C HIS A 152 20.03 -9.79 5.78
N ASN A 153 19.98 -10.64 6.81
CA ASN A 153 18.78 -11.41 7.17
C ASN A 153 17.64 -10.52 7.68
N GLU A 154 17.95 -9.49 8.46
CA GLU A 154 16.98 -8.51 8.94
C GLU A 154 16.39 -7.68 7.78
N MET A 155 17.23 -7.26 6.83
CA MET A 155 16.82 -6.55 5.62
C MET A 155 15.93 -7.43 4.73
N GLY A 156 16.32 -8.68 4.51
CA GLY A 156 15.51 -9.64 3.76
C GLY A 156 14.14 -9.89 4.40
N THR A 157 14.08 -9.90 5.74
CA THR A 157 12.82 -10.02 6.48
C THR A 157 11.96 -8.77 6.37
N PHE A 158 12.57 -7.58 6.43
CA PHE A 158 11.89 -6.30 6.24
C PHE A 158 11.27 -6.18 4.84
N GLU A 159 12.04 -6.42 3.79
CA GLU A 159 11.54 -6.34 2.42
C GLU A 159 10.42 -7.36 2.15
N ARG A 160 10.48 -8.54 2.79
CA ARG A 160 9.40 -9.53 2.73
C ARG A 160 8.10 -9.03 3.38
N GLU A 161 8.17 -8.48 4.59
CA GLU A 161 6.98 -7.94 5.29
C GLU A 161 6.41 -6.70 4.58
N LYS A 162 7.28 -5.84 4.04
CA LYS A 162 6.88 -4.70 3.21
C LYS A 162 6.16 -5.16 1.94
N LEU A 163 6.71 -6.15 1.23
CA LEU A 163 6.08 -6.72 0.05
C LEU A 163 4.70 -7.31 0.37
N LYS A 164 4.58 -8.02 1.49
CA LYS A 164 3.33 -8.58 1.97
C LYS A 164 2.27 -7.51 2.24
N MET A 165 2.65 -6.47 2.99
CA MET A 165 1.78 -5.32 3.25
C MET A 165 1.32 -4.66 1.95
N GLN A 166 2.23 -4.44 1.00
CA GLN A 166 1.90 -3.85 -0.31
C GLN A 166 0.92 -4.73 -1.09
N VAL A 167 1.16 -6.05 -1.17
CA VAL A 167 0.25 -6.97 -1.89
C VAL A 167 -1.15 -6.96 -1.29
N LEU A 168 -1.28 -6.89 0.04
CA LEU A 168 -2.57 -6.76 0.71
C LEU A 168 -3.27 -5.44 0.33
N LEU A 169 -2.55 -4.31 0.32
CA LEU A 169 -3.11 -3.02 -0.12
C LEU A 169 -3.55 -3.04 -1.59
N TYR A 170 -2.65 -3.43 -2.50
CA TYR A 170 -2.94 -3.50 -3.95
C TYR A 170 -4.02 -4.51 -4.32
N SER A 171 -4.38 -5.41 -3.39
CA SER A 171 -5.45 -6.38 -3.58
C SER A 171 -6.73 -6.01 -2.85
N SER A 172 -6.79 -4.89 -2.14
CA SER A 172 -7.95 -4.54 -1.29
C SER A 172 -8.53 -3.14 -1.51
N CYS A 173 -7.89 -2.32 -2.36
CA CYS A 173 -8.29 -0.94 -2.62
C CYS A 173 -8.97 -0.76 -4.00
N ASN A 174 -9.83 0.26 -4.12
CA ASN A 174 -10.34 0.74 -5.41
C ASN A 174 -9.38 1.74 -6.07
N MET A 175 -8.66 2.51 -5.27
CA MET A 175 -7.60 3.44 -5.68
C MET A 175 -6.42 3.31 -4.72
N ILE A 176 -5.20 3.49 -5.21
CA ILE A 176 -4.00 3.55 -4.36
C ILE A 176 -3.18 4.80 -4.72
N ILE A 177 -2.84 5.57 -3.69
CA ILE A 177 -2.01 6.77 -3.77
C ILE A 177 -0.64 6.40 -3.21
N VAL A 178 0.38 6.51 -4.04
CA VAL A 178 1.74 6.11 -3.74
C VAL A 178 2.60 7.36 -3.62
N LEU A 179 2.92 7.75 -2.38
CA LEU A 179 3.89 8.81 -2.12
C LEU A 179 5.29 8.28 -2.42
N LYS A 180 5.91 8.87 -3.44
CA LYS A 180 7.28 8.60 -3.84
C LYS A 180 8.12 9.81 -3.51
N GLU A 181 8.80 9.77 -2.35
CA GLU A 181 9.64 10.88 -1.87
C GLU A 181 10.81 11.18 -2.81
N ASP A 182 11.34 10.15 -3.49
CA ASP A 182 12.36 10.36 -4.52
C ASP A 182 11.75 10.93 -5.81
N ALA A 183 12.17 12.13 -6.16
CA ALA A 183 11.83 12.80 -7.42
C ALA A 183 12.31 12.03 -8.68
N ARG A 184 13.12 10.97 -8.53
CA ARG A 184 13.67 10.16 -9.62
C ARG A 184 12.87 8.87 -9.81
N VAL A 185 12.24 8.73 -10.97
CA VAL A 185 11.61 7.46 -11.40
C VAL A 185 12.65 6.59 -12.11
N THR A 186 13.34 5.72 -11.38
CA THR A 186 14.32 4.77 -11.95
C THR A 186 13.65 3.46 -12.39
N THR A 187 14.42 2.59 -13.05
CA THR A 187 13.97 1.24 -13.46
C THR A 187 13.71 0.31 -12.26
N ASN A 188 14.09 0.69 -11.04
CA ASN A 188 13.82 -0.09 -9.83
C ASN A 188 12.31 -0.29 -9.58
N VAL A 189 11.47 0.66 -10.00
CA VAL A 189 10.01 0.51 -9.94
C VAL A 189 9.53 -0.75 -10.69
N LEU A 190 10.24 -1.17 -11.74
CA LEU A 190 9.90 -2.40 -12.47
C LEU A 190 10.23 -3.65 -11.67
N LYS A 191 11.31 -3.63 -10.87
CA LYS A 191 11.67 -4.76 -9.99
C LYS A 191 10.61 -4.91 -8.90
N GLU A 192 10.22 -3.81 -8.27
CA GLU A 192 9.16 -3.77 -7.27
C GLU A 192 7.84 -4.29 -7.84
N VAL A 193 7.37 -3.73 -8.96
CA VAL A 193 6.08 -4.15 -9.56
C VAL A 193 6.11 -5.62 -10.00
N ARG A 194 7.25 -6.14 -10.49
CA ARG A 194 7.38 -7.59 -10.79
C ARG A 194 7.30 -8.44 -9.53
N ALA A 195 7.96 -8.03 -8.45
CA ALA A 195 7.88 -8.74 -7.17
C ALA A 195 6.43 -8.75 -6.63
N LEU A 196 5.75 -7.60 -6.66
CA LEU A 196 4.33 -7.51 -6.31
C LEU A 196 3.46 -8.42 -7.19
N ALA A 197 3.71 -8.47 -8.50
CA ALA A 197 2.93 -9.27 -9.42
C ALA A 197 3.07 -10.77 -9.17
N VAL A 198 4.30 -11.24 -8.91
CA VAL A 198 4.57 -12.63 -8.55
C VAL A 198 3.88 -12.99 -7.24
N GLU A 199 4.04 -12.14 -6.22
CA GLU A 199 3.48 -12.38 -4.90
C GLU A 199 1.94 -12.35 -4.91
N LYS A 200 1.33 -11.38 -5.63
CA LYS A 200 -0.13 -11.32 -5.84
C LYS A 200 -0.65 -12.54 -6.58
N ALA A 201 0.03 -12.99 -7.63
CA ALA A 201 -0.38 -14.18 -8.39
C ALA A 201 -0.35 -15.45 -7.52
N GLN A 202 0.65 -15.59 -6.64
CA GLN A 202 0.69 -16.71 -5.70
C GLN A 202 -0.46 -16.62 -4.67
N LEU A 203 -0.72 -15.44 -4.10
CA LEU A 203 -1.84 -15.21 -3.18
C LEU A 203 -3.19 -15.57 -3.80
N GLN A 204 -3.40 -15.24 -5.07
CA GLN A 204 -4.65 -15.52 -5.78
C GLN A 204 -4.99 -17.01 -5.89
N SER A 205 -3.98 -17.89 -5.86
CA SER A 205 -4.25 -19.34 -5.83
C SER A 205 -4.91 -19.82 -4.53
N PHE A 206 -4.84 -19.02 -3.46
CA PHE A 206 -5.44 -19.30 -2.16
C PHE A 206 -6.74 -18.53 -1.90
N VAL A 207 -7.00 -17.48 -2.67
CA VAL A 207 -8.25 -16.71 -2.57
C VAL A 207 -9.39 -17.58 -3.10
N PRO A 208 -10.45 -17.83 -2.31
CA PRO A 208 -11.55 -18.67 -2.77
C PRO A 208 -12.19 -18.07 -4.04
N THR A 209 -11.98 -18.73 -5.18
CA THR A 209 -12.86 -18.61 -6.34
C THR A 209 -14.16 -19.32 -5.96
N SER A 210 -15.34 -18.77 -6.26
CA SER A 210 -16.62 -19.33 -5.83
C SER A 210 -16.98 -20.60 -6.64
N ALA A 211 -16.09 -21.59 -6.64
CA ALA A 211 -16.22 -22.86 -7.31
C ALA A 211 -15.76 -23.96 -6.34
N LYS A 212 -16.56 -24.18 -5.30
CA LYS A 212 -16.73 -25.53 -4.76
C LYS A 212 -18.20 -25.87 -4.80
N HIS A 213 -18.64 -26.32 -5.97
CA HIS A 213 -19.73 -27.27 -6.06
C HIS A 213 -19.43 -28.40 -5.07
N SER A 214 -20.22 -28.46 -3.99
CA SER A 214 -20.55 -29.74 -3.41
C SER A 214 -21.07 -30.61 -4.55
N LYS A 215 -20.39 -31.73 -4.84
CA LYS A 215 -20.95 -32.77 -5.69
C LYS A 215 -22.25 -33.24 -5.04
N ARG A 216 -23.38 -32.77 -5.57
CA ARG A 216 -24.65 -33.47 -5.45
C ARG A 216 -25.26 -33.50 -6.84
N ASP A 217 -25.57 -34.70 -7.25
CA ASP A 217 -26.08 -35.10 -8.56
C ASP A 217 -27.29 -34.28 -9.00
N SER A 218 -27.38 -33.98 -10.29
CA SER A 218 -28.59 -34.20 -11.11
C SER A 218 -28.51 -33.41 -12.43
N ASN A 219 -28.99 -34.08 -13.47
CA ASN A 219 -29.04 -33.70 -14.87
C ASN A 219 -29.81 -32.40 -15.19
N HIS A 220 -29.43 -31.85 -16.35
CA HIS A 220 -30.19 -30.98 -17.27
C HIS A 220 -30.56 -29.57 -16.82
N SER A 221 -29.80 -28.58 -17.32
CA SER A 221 -30.37 -27.46 -18.09
C SER A 221 -29.26 -26.66 -18.76
N LYS A 222 -29.30 -26.54 -20.09
CA LYS A 222 -28.50 -25.57 -20.86
C LYS A 222 -28.94 -24.17 -20.44
N GLY A 223 -28.13 -23.49 -19.64
CA GLY A 223 -28.29 -22.10 -19.24
C GLY A 223 -26.96 -21.37 -19.39
N SER A 224 -27.01 -20.22 -20.04
CA SER A 224 -25.92 -19.36 -20.48
C SER A 224 -24.68 -19.32 -19.57
N SER A 225 -23.51 -19.43 -20.18
CA SER A 225 -22.19 -19.27 -19.58
C SER A 225 -21.96 -17.84 -19.05
N SER A 226 -22.57 -17.49 -17.91
CA SER A 226 -22.13 -16.36 -17.10
C SER A 226 -21.12 -16.89 -16.09
N SER A 227 -19.82 -16.73 -16.39
CA SER A 227 -18.72 -16.99 -15.46
C SER A 227 -19.08 -16.44 -14.08
N SER A 228 -19.30 -17.25 -13.05
CA SER A 228 -19.78 -16.83 -11.71
C SER A 228 -18.65 -16.40 -10.76
N GLY A 229 -17.75 -15.54 -11.25
CA GLY A 229 -16.77 -14.81 -10.44
C GLY A 229 -17.40 -13.98 -9.31
N GLY A 230 -16.77 -14.01 -8.13
CA GLY A 230 -17.18 -13.23 -6.96
C GLY A 230 -17.06 -11.72 -7.17
N ASN A 231 -17.47 -10.94 -6.18
CA ASN A 231 -17.52 -9.48 -6.26
C ASN A 231 -16.15 -8.88 -6.62
N ALA A 232 -16.09 -8.11 -7.70
CA ALA A 232 -14.85 -7.53 -8.24
C ALA A 232 -14.25 -6.41 -7.38
N PHE A 233 -15.01 -5.84 -6.44
CA PHE A 233 -14.51 -4.89 -5.44
C PHE A 233 -14.09 -5.56 -4.13
N ALA A 234 -14.19 -6.89 -4.03
CA ALA A 234 -13.75 -7.61 -2.84
C ALA A 234 -12.22 -7.70 -2.74
N PRO A 235 -11.66 -7.58 -1.52
CA PRO A 235 -10.27 -7.93 -1.23
C PRO A 235 -9.86 -9.28 -1.84
N GLY A 236 -8.71 -9.28 -2.51
CA GLY A 236 -8.15 -10.40 -3.28
C GLY A 236 -8.51 -10.39 -4.77
N ARG A 237 -9.54 -9.64 -5.18
CA ARG A 237 -10.05 -9.59 -6.56
C ARG A 237 -9.92 -8.21 -7.20
N CYS A 238 -9.99 -7.15 -6.40
CA CYS A 238 -9.98 -5.80 -6.92
C CYS A 238 -8.62 -5.43 -7.56
N VAL A 239 -8.70 -4.54 -8.54
CA VAL A 239 -7.55 -3.97 -9.23
C VAL A 239 -7.64 -2.46 -9.05
N PRO A 240 -6.81 -1.85 -8.19
CA PRO A 240 -6.89 -0.42 -7.92
C PRO A 240 -6.44 0.41 -9.11
N LEU A 241 -6.96 1.62 -9.21
CA LEU A 241 -6.34 2.70 -9.98
C LEU A 241 -5.18 3.29 -9.18
N ALA A 242 -3.96 3.26 -9.72
CA ALA A 242 -2.78 3.79 -9.05
C ALA A 242 -2.51 5.24 -9.44
N MET A 243 -2.12 6.04 -8.46
CA MET A 243 -1.68 7.42 -8.62
C MET A 243 -0.39 7.63 -7.81
N TYR A 244 0.61 8.22 -8.45
CA TYR A 244 1.90 8.52 -7.84
C TYR A 244 1.94 9.99 -7.43
N VAL A 245 2.31 10.24 -6.19
CA VAL A 245 2.49 11.61 -5.68
C VAL A 245 3.97 11.83 -5.46
N VAL A 246 4.50 12.86 -6.08
CA VAL A 246 5.94 13.15 -6.11
C VAL A 246 6.18 14.56 -5.58
N PRO A 247 7.00 14.74 -4.54
CA PRO A 247 7.41 16.06 -4.10
C PRO A 247 8.24 16.75 -5.19
N ALA A 248 7.90 17.99 -5.52
CA ALA A 248 8.64 18.79 -6.47
C ALA A 248 10.07 19.07 -5.94
N PRO A 249 11.11 18.98 -6.79
CA PRO A 249 12.41 19.55 -6.48
C PRO A 249 12.31 21.07 -6.25
N ASN A 250 13.13 21.61 -5.35
CA ASN A 250 13.09 23.03 -4.98
C ASN A 250 13.29 23.94 -6.19
N GLU A 251 14.11 23.50 -7.16
CA GLU A 251 14.41 24.24 -8.39
C GLU A 251 13.16 24.40 -9.27
N ILE A 252 12.31 23.36 -9.32
CA ILE A 252 11.06 23.37 -10.11
C ILE A 252 10.00 24.26 -9.46
N LEU A 253 9.96 24.31 -8.12
CA LEU A 253 9.08 25.20 -7.38
C LEU A 253 9.46 26.67 -7.60
N GLN A 254 10.75 27.00 -7.44
CA GLN A 254 11.25 28.36 -7.66
C GLN A 254 11.04 28.85 -9.10
N LEU A 255 11.23 27.98 -10.09
CA LEU A 255 10.93 28.32 -11.50
C LEU A 255 9.43 28.53 -11.72
N SER A 256 8.57 27.77 -11.06
CA SER A 256 7.11 27.92 -11.20
C SER A 256 6.61 29.23 -10.60
N MET A 257 7.16 29.64 -9.45
CA MET A 257 6.86 30.94 -8.82
C MET A 257 7.32 32.11 -9.70
N LYS A 258 8.54 32.05 -10.26
CA LYS A 258 9.07 33.08 -11.16
C LYS A 258 8.24 33.23 -12.45
N ILE A 259 7.67 32.14 -12.95
CA ILE A 259 6.89 32.12 -14.19
C ILE A 259 5.44 32.56 -13.96
N GLN A 260 4.86 32.38 -12.77
CA GLN A 260 3.51 32.87 -12.45
C GLN A 260 3.34 34.39 -12.60
N GLY A 261 4.42 35.17 -12.44
CA GLY A 261 4.43 36.61 -12.71
C GLY A 261 4.58 37.02 -14.18
N SER A 262 4.80 36.08 -15.11
CA SER A 262 5.11 36.37 -16.53
C SER A 262 4.24 35.59 -17.52
N GLY A 263 2.96 35.97 -17.63
CA GLY A 263 2.10 35.60 -18.75
C GLY A 263 1.72 34.10 -18.88
N PRO A 264 1.13 33.66 -20.01
CA PRO A 264 0.42 32.39 -20.15
C PRO A 264 1.34 31.18 -20.40
N SER A 265 2.54 31.17 -19.81
CA SER A 265 3.45 30.02 -19.88
C SER A 265 2.94 28.89 -18.98
N ARG A 266 2.95 27.65 -19.48
CA ARG A 266 2.58 26.46 -18.67
C ARG A 266 3.56 26.33 -17.50
N SER A 267 3.03 26.33 -16.27
CA SER A 267 3.81 26.16 -15.03
C SER A 267 4.81 25.00 -15.13
N ALA A 268 6.04 25.19 -14.65
CA ALA A 268 7.10 24.19 -14.72
C ALA A 268 6.71 22.89 -13.98
N THR A 269 5.91 22.98 -12.92
CA THR A 269 5.31 21.81 -12.23
C THR A 269 4.44 20.95 -13.15
N VAL A 270 3.68 21.55 -14.07
CA VAL A 270 2.80 20.83 -15.01
C VAL A 270 3.66 20.07 -16.02
N THR A 271 4.67 20.71 -16.59
CA THR A 271 5.61 20.07 -17.53
C THR A 271 6.36 18.92 -16.84
N TYR A 272 6.83 19.14 -15.62
CA TYR A 272 7.48 18.12 -14.81
C TYR A 272 6.54 16.93 -14.55
N CYS A 273 5.29 17.17 -14.14
CA CYS A 273 4.26 16.16 -13.97
C CYS A 273 4.05 15.32 -15.24
N LYS A 274 3.87 15.96 -16.40
CA LYS A 274 3.69 15.26 -17.70
C LYS A 274 4.91 14.44 -18.10
N SER A 275 6.11 14.92 -17.81
CA SER A 275 7.34 14.16 -18.07
C SER A 275 7.39 12.86 -17.24
N LEU A 276 6.94 12.91 -15.97
CA LEU A 276 6.89 11.75 -15.09
C LEU A 276 5.80 10.76 -15.51
N GLU A 277 4.62 11.24 -15.91
CA GLU A 277 3.55 10.40 -16.47
C GLU A 277 4.03 9.62 -17.71
N ALA A 278 4.68 10.32 -18.65
CA ALA A 278 5.22 9.71 -19.87
C ALA A 278 6.30 8.67 -19.55
N ARG A 279 7.17 8.96 -18.58
CA ARG A 279 8.23 8.05 -18.11
C ARG A 279 7.66 6.81 -17.45
N LEU A 280 6.73 6.95 -16.51
CA LEU A 280 6.06 5.80 -15.85
C LEU A 280 5.30 4.95 -16.86
N THR A 281 4.54 5.58 -17.76
CA THR A 281 3.80 4.87 -18.81
C THR A 281 4.75 4.06 -19.71
N THR A 282 5.90 4.65 -20.08
CA THR A 282 6.90 3.96 -20.91
C THR A 282 7.57 2.81 -20.16
N LEU A 283 7.93 3.02 -18.89
CA LEU A 283 8.51 1.98 -18.05
C LEU A 283 7.54 0.80 -17.90
N PHE A 284 6.27 1.04 -17.55
CA PHE A 284 5.31 -0.05 -17.34
C PHE A 284 4.87 -0.75 -18.63
N ARG A 285 4.99 -0.10 -19.79
CA ARG A 285 4.80 -0.77 -21.09
C ARG A 285 5.80 -1.91 -21.33
N SER A 286 6.97 -1.87 -20.69
CA SER A 286 7.95 -2.97 -20.74
C SER A 286 7.57 -4.20 -19.91
N LEU A 287 6.53 -4.10 -19.06
CA LEU A 287 6.00 -5.25 -18.31
C LEU A 287 5.05 -6.06 -19.19
N ARG A 288 4.80 -7.31 -18.80
CA ARG A 288 3.77 -8.14 -19.46
C ARG A 288 2.42 -7.43 -19.35
N GLY A 289 1.60 -7.46 -20.42
CA GLY A 289 0.30 -6.76 -20.46
C GLY A 289 -0.73 -7.19 -19.41
N SER A 290 -0.47 -8.29 -18.71
CA SER A 290 -1.26 -8.78 -17.57
C SER A 290 -0.82 -8.24 -16.21
N THR A 291 0.31 -7.51 -16.14
CA THR A 291 0.87 -7.02 -14.87
C THR A 291 0.30 -5.67 -14.47
N VAL A 292 0.34 -4.69 -15.37
CA VAL A 292 -0.22 -3.34 -15.17
C VAL A 292 -1.19 -3.04 -16.31
N GLY A 293 -2.38 -2.56 -15.97
CA GLY A 293 -3.32 -2.04 -16.97
C GLY A 293 -3.04 -0.58 -17.30
N SER A 294 -3.25 -0.18 -18.55
CA SER A 294 -3.33 1.24 -18.93
C SER A 294 -4.75 1.52 -19.39
N CYS A 295 -5.47 2.35 -18.65
CA CYS A 295 -6.83 2.74 -18.98
C CYS A 295 -7.17 4.09 -18.32
N ARG A 296 -8.06 4.85 -18.95
CA ARG A 296 -8.56 6.09 -18.35
C ARG A 296 -9.39 5.76 -17.11
N MET A 297 -9.48 6.69 -16.17
CA MET A 297 -10.29 6.55 -14.94
C MET A 297 -11.66 5.89 -15.18
N ARG A 298 -12.41 6.34 -16.20
CA ARG A 298 -13.75 5.82 -16.52
C ARG A 298 -13.72 4.34 -16.92
N ASP A 299 -12.72 3.95 -17.69
CA ASP A 299 -12.61 2.60 -18.24
C ASP A 299 -12.12 1.59 -17.19
N ALA A 300 -11.53 2.04 -16.09
CA ALA A 300 -11.11 1.21 -14.98
C ALA A 300 -12.28 0.40 -14.38
N LEU A 301 -13.49 0.95 -14.41
CA LEU A 301 -14.72 0.30 -13.92
C LEU A 301 -15.43 -0.55 -14.98
N SER A 302 -14.87 -0.69 -16.19
CA SER A 302 -15.46 -1.59 -17.18
C SER A 302 -15.34 -3.05 -16.74
N ALA A 303 -16.34 -3.87 -17.09
CA ALA A 303 -16.32 -5.31 -16.79
C ALA A 303 -15.03 -6.00 -17.28
N ALA A 304 -14.47 -5.55 -18.41
CA ALA A 304 -13.23 -6.08 -18.98
C ALA A 304 -11.97 -5.74 -18.17
N ASN A 305 -11.97 -4.67 -17.38
CA ASN A 305 -10.86 -4.31 -16.49
C ASN A 305 -11.06 -4.86 -15.08
N MET A 306 -12.30 -4.91 -14.59
CA MET A 306 -12.65 -5.49 -13.29
C MET A 306 -12.48 -7.00 -13.23
N SER A 307 -12.56 -7.72 -14.35
CA SER A 307 -12.33 -9.17 -14.41
C SER A 307 -10.84 -9.55 -14.37
N LYS A 308 -9.92 -8.59 -14.45
CA LYS A 308 -8.47 -8.85 -14.57
C LYS A 308 -7.78 -8.86 -13.21
N GLU A 309 -8.31 -9.63 -12.26
CA GLU A 309 -7.85 -9.69 -10.87
C GLU A 309 -6.32 -9.91 -10.74
N ARG A 310 -5.70 -10.64 -11.69
CA ARG A 310 -4.24 -10.87 -11.76
C ARG A 310 -3.38 -9.61 -11.93
N ARG A 311 -3.93 -8.51 -12.42
CA ARG A 311 -3.21 -7.23 -12.54
C ARG A 311 -2.90 -6.67 -11.16
N VAL A 312 -1.72 -6.07 -10.99
CA VAL A 312 -1.36 -5.39 -9.74
C VAL A 312 -2.20 -4.13 -9.57
N PHE A 313 -2.27 -3.30 -10.62
CA PHE A 313 -3.07 -2.07 -10.68
C PHE A 313 -3.36 -1.66 -12.13
N ASN A 314 -4.26 -0.70 -12.30
CA ASN A 314 -4.46 0.06 -13.52
C ASN A 314 -3.85 1.46 -13.37
N LEU A 315 -3.35 2.03 -14.46
CA LEU A 315 -2.73 3.35 -14.51
C LEU A 315 -3.46 4.23 -15.53
N ASP A 316 -3.86 5.43 -15.12
CA ASP A 316 -4.33 6.46 -16.06
C ASP A 316 -3.12 7.16 -16.72
N PRO A 317 -2.88 6.96 -18.03
CA PRO A 317 -1.71 7.55 -18.68
C PRO A 317 -1.72 9.08 -18.69
N ALA A 318 -2.87 9.72 -18.50
CA ALA A 318 -3.02 11.17 -18.51
C ALA A 318 -3.03 11.82 -17.12
N HIS A 319 -3.18 11.03 -16.06
CA HIS A 319 -3.35 11.51 -14.67
C HIS A 319 -2.73 10.56 -13.65
N SER A 320 -1.61 9.92 -14.00
CA SER A 320 -0.95 8.93 -13.14
C SER A 320 -0.03 9.56 -12.10
N VAL A 321 0.32 10.84 -12.26
CA VAL A 321 1.24 11.55 -11.38
C VAL A 321 0.61 12.83 -10.90
N VAL A 322 0.85 13.17 -9.65
CA VAL A 322 0.61 14.49 -9.10
C VAL A 322 1.89 14.99 -8.46
N VAL A 323 2.27 16.22 -8.80
CA VAL A 323 3.43 16.90 -8.23
C VAL A 323 2.94 17.82 -7.13
N VAL A 324 3.45 17.66 -5.91
CA VAL A 324 3.09 18.46 -4.73
C VAL A 324 4.31 19.21 -4.21
N SER A 325 4.11 20.23 -3.40
CA SER A 325 5.22 20.90 -2.71
C SER A 325 5.92 19.93 -1.75
N ARG A 326 7.21 20.17 -1.50
CA ARG A 326 7.94 19.39 -0.50
C ARG A 326 7.32 19.53 0.89
N ARG A 327 6.85 20.73 1.25
CA ARG A 327 6.18 21.01 2.53
C ARG A 327 4.94 20.14 2.74
N THR A 328 4.15 19.91 1.68
CA THR A 328 2.99 18.99 1.74
C THR A 328 3.37 17.52 1.83
N ALA A 329 4.55 17.14 1.35
CA ALA A 329 5.05 15.79 1.49
C ALA A 329 5.78 15.53 2.82
N THR A 330 6.28 16.57 3.49
CA THR A 330 7.08 16.46 4.73
C THR A 330 6.29 16.84 5.99
N THR A 331 6.95 16.69 7.15
CA THR A 331 6.45 17.19 8.44
C THR A 331 6.40 18.72 8.50
N ASP A 332 7.20 19.41 7.71
CA ASP A 332 7.35 20.88 7.79
C ASP A 332 6.07 21.64 7.46
N GLY A 333 5.22 21.10 6.57
CA GLY A 333 3.93 21.72 6.27
C GLY A 333 2.83 21.40 7.28
N ARG A 334 3.14 20.80 8.45
CA ARG A 334 2.10 20.42 9.43
C ARG A 334 1.54 21.70 10.03
N PRO A 335 0.22 21.79 10.31
CA PRO A 335 -0.34 22.97 10.97
C PRO A 335 0.40 23.33 12.25
N GLU A 336 0.81 22.32 13.03
CA GLU A 336 1.59 22.48 14.26
C GLU A 336 2.99 23.05 13.99
N ALA A 337 3.72 22.48 13.02
CA ALA A 337 5.04 22.98 12.64
C ALA A 337 4.99 24.38 12.01
N LEU A 338 3.92 24.71 11.28
CA LEU A 338 3.71 26.06 10.73
C LEU A 338 3.43 27.06 11.85
N LEU A 339 2.69 26.66 12.88
CA LEU A 339 2.46 27.48 14.06
C LEU A 339 3.73 27.65 14.89
N GLU A 340 4.50 26.58 15.11
CA GLU A 340 5.80 26.63 15.79
C GLU A 340 6.75 27.58 15.05
N ASN A 341 6.92 27.42 13.74
CA ASN A 341 7.75 28.33 12.95
C ASN A 341 7.26 29.79 13.02
N PHE A 342 5.95 30.02 13.10
CA PHE A 342 5.39 31.35 13.27
C PHE A 342 5.69 31.93 14.65
N LEU A 343 5.57 31.13 15.71
CA LEU A 343 5.91 31.53 17.07
C LEU A 343 7.42 31.78 17.23
N ASP A 344 8.26 30.91 16.67
CA ASP A 344 9.71 31.08 16.64
C ASP A 344 10.12 32.35 15.88
N ALA A 345 9.43 32.67 14.78
CA ALA A 345 9.64 33.91 14.04
C ALA A 345 9.23 35.15 14.86
N LEU A 346 8.20 35.04 15.71
CA LEU A 346 7.81 36.12 16.63
C LEU A 346 8.77 36.26 17.83
N GLU A 347 9.39 35.17 18.28
CA GLU A 347 10.34 35.16 19.39
C GLU A 347 11.75 35.59 18.99
N ALA A 348 12.12 35.43 17.71
CA ALA A 348 13.42 35.80 17.19
C ALA A 348 13.57 37.33 17.07
N ASP A 349 13.77 38.03 18.20
CA ASP A 349 14.20 39.44 18.38
C ASP A 349 14.04 40.34 17.14
N THR A 350 12.86 40.31 16.54
CA THR A 350 12.53 41.10 15.36
C THR A 350 11.87 42.34 15.89
N SER A 351 12.47 43.50 15.59
CA SER A 351 11.86 44.76 16.00
C SER A 351 10.43 44.81 15.44
N ALA A 352 9.49 45.40 16.18
CA ALA A 352 8.11 45.52 15.69
C ALA A 352 8.04 46.20 14.30
N ASP A 353 9.03 47.03 13.98
CA ASP A 353 9.21 47.63 12.66
C ASP A 353 9.71 46.65 11.59
N ASP A 354 10.52 45.64 11.92
CA ASP A 354 10.93 44.58 10.98
C ASP A 354 9.78 43.63 10.65
N VAL A 355 8.94 43.27 11.63
CA VAL A 355 7.75 42.42 11.40
C VAL A 355 6.68 43.14 10.55
N LEU A 356 6.51 44.45 10.75
CA LEU A 356 5.57 45.27 9.98
C LEU A 356 6.08 45.59 8.56
N ASN A 357 7.39 45.58 8.35
CA ASN A 357 8.02 45.78 7.03
C ASN A 357 8.29 44.46 6.28
N ASP A 358 8.19 43.31 6.95
CA ASP A 358 8.29 42.01 6.30
C ASP A 358 6.99 41.62 5.60
N GLU A 359 6.83 42.17 4.39
CA GLU A 359 5.78 41.81 3.43
C GLU A 359 5.67 40.29 3.19
N SER A 360 6.68 39.48 3.54
CA SER A 360 6.62 38.02 3.41
C SER A 360 5.72 37.34 4.45
N LEU A 361 5.49 37.98 5.61
CA LEU A 361 4.60 37.47 6.67
C LEU A 361 3.11 37.76 6.37
N LEU A 362 2.83 38.81 5.61
CA LEU A 362 1.50 39.21 5.16
C LEU A 362 1.17 38.73 3.74
N GLN A 363 2.16 38.20 3.02
CA GLN A 363 1.88 37.49 1.78
C GLN A 363 0.93 36.33 2.09
N PRO A 364 -0.20 36.20 1.36
CA PRO A 364 -1.01 35.01 1.43
C PRO A 364 -0.06 33.81 1.32
N LEU A 365 -0.22 32.79 2.17
CA LEU A 365 0.45 31.50 1.97
C LEU A 365 0.28 31.18 0.49
N VAL A 366 1.36 31.34 -0.30
CA VAL A 366 1.28 31.11 -1.73
C VAL A 366 0.71 29.72 -1.84
N ASP A 367 -0.38 29.57 -2.58
CA ASP A 367 -1.14 28.32 -2.74
C ASP A 367 -0.25 27.37 -3.58
N ASP A 368 0.89 26.98 -3.00
CA ASP A 368 2.01 26.25 -3.58
C ASP A 368 1.64 24.79 -3.82
N ASP A 369 0.46 24.38 -3.34
CA ASP A 369 -0.06 23.04 -3.40
C ASP A 369 -1.31 22.90 -4.28
N MET A 370 -1.31 23.61 -5.41
CA MET A 370 -2.13 23.26 -6.57
C MET A 370 -2.09 21.75 -6.90
N GLY A 371 -0.97 21.09 -6.58
CA GLY A 371 -0.82 19.63 -6.62
C GLY A 371 -1.81 18.90 -5.72
N LEU A 372 -1.85 19.23 -4.43
CA LEU A 372 -2.74 18.59 -3.46
C LEU A 372 -4.22 18.85 -3.79
N GLN A 373 -4.54 20.06 -4.23
CA GLN A 373 -5.90 20.38 -4.69
C GLN A 373 -6.31 19.50 -5.89
N ARG A 374 -5.42 19.34 -6.89
CA ARG A 374 -5.65 18.45 -8.04
C ARG A 374 -5.78 16.99 -7.64
N LEU A 375 -4.97 16.54 -6.67
CA LEU A 375 -5.09 15.19 -6.10
C LEU A 375 -6.49 15.00 -5.51
N ASN A 376 -6.93 15.90 -4.64
CA ASN A 376 -8.24 15.82 -4.01
C ASN A 376 -9.37 15.86 -5.03
N GLN A 377 -9.31 16.75 -6.02
CA GLN A 377 -10.29 16.78 -7.12
C GLN A 377 -10.34 15.46 -7.90
N TYR A 378 -9.19 14.86 -8.18
CA TYR A 378 -9.13 13.58 -8.89
C TYR A 378 -9.68 12.42 -8.06
N VAL A 379 -9.35 12.37 -6.76
CA VAL A 379 -9.88 11.36 -5.83
C VAL A 379 -11.40 11.49 -5.77
N GLN A 380 -11.93 12.70 -5.53
CA GLN A 380 -13.38 12.93 -5.44
C GLN A 380 -14.09 12.53 -6.74
N LYS A 381 -13.55 12.91 -7.90
CA LYS A 381 -14.10 12.50 -9.19
C LYS A 381 -14.16 10.99 -9.38
N TYR A 382 -13.18 10.25 -8.86
CA TYR A 382 -13.18 8.79 -8.91
C TYR A 382 -14.17 8.18 -7.92
N LEU A 383 -14.30 8.75 -6.72
CA LEU A 383 -15.30 8.33 -5.74
C LEU A 383 -16.72 8.50 -6.29
N ASP A 384 -17.02 9.66 -6.89
CA ASP A 384 -18.30 9.93 -7.55
C ASP A 384 -18.60 8.90 -8.64
N LEU A 385 -17.59 8.55 -9.44
CA LEU A 385 -17.71 7.54 -10.47
C LEU A 385 -18.00 6.15 -9.88
N LEU A 386 -17.32 5.75 -8.80
CA LEU A 386 -17.57 4.47 -8.12
C LEU A 386 -19.00 4.38 -7.58
N PHE A 387 -19.48 5.43 -6.91
CA PHE A 387 -20.84 5.45 -6.36
C PHE A 387 -21.91 5.53 -7.47
N SER A 388 -21.62 6.20 -8.59
CA SER A 388 -22.51 6.24 -9.75
C SER A 388 -22.57 4.90 -10.50
N PHE A 389 -21.44 4.18 -10.56
CA PHE A 389 -21.33 2.88 -11.22
C PHE A 389 -22.01 1.76 -10.41
N SER A 390 -22.00 1.86 -9.09
CA SER A 390 -22.60 0.90 -8.16
C SER A 390 -23.75 1.56 -7.36
N PRO A 391 -24.87 1.94 -8.02
CA PRO A 391 -26.02 2.48 -7.31
C PRO A 391 -26.62 1.38 -6.43
N SER A 392 -26.89 1.71 -5.17
CA SER A 392 -27.51 0.79 -4.21
C SER A 392 -28.90 0.36 -4.75
N GLY A 393 -29.11 -0.94 -4.97
CA GLY A 393 -30.40 -1.50 -5.39
C GLY A 393 -30.56 -1.90 -6.86
N SER A 394 -29.48 -2.01 -7.65
CA SER A 394 -29.56 -2.53 -9.03
C SER A 394 -29.87 -4.04 -9.08
N LYS A 395 -30.60 -4.51 -10.10
CA LYS A 395 -31.00 -5.93 -10.23
C LYS A 395 -29.85 -6.89 -10.62
N ASP A 396 -28.74 -6.37 -11.14
CA ASP A 396 -27.54 -7.13 -11.54
C ASP A 396 -26.40 -7.08 -10.48
N SER A 397 -26.71 -6.57 -9.29
CA SER A 397 -25.78 -5.84 -8.41
C SER A 397 -24.70 -6.66 -7.69
N GLY A 398 -24.92 -7.93 -7.33
CA GLY A 398 -24.03 -8.61 -6.36
C GLY A 398 -22.55 -8.78 -6.76
N ARG A 399 -22.20 -8.61 -8.04
CA ARG A 399 -20.86 -8.92 -8.59
C ARG A 399 -19.98 -7.69 -8.79
N THR A 400 -20.61 -6.52 -8.85
CA THR A 400 -19.96 -5.22 -9.05
C THR A 400 -20.48 -4.16 -8.08
N GLU A 401 -21.13 -4.58 -6.99
CA GLU A 401 -21.56 -3.67 -5.94
C GLU A 401 -20.43 -3.35 -4.97
N LEU A 402 -20.29 -2.08 -4.61
CA LEU A 402 -19.40 -1.65 -3.54
C LEU A 402 -19.80 -2.34 -2.23
N LEU A 403 -18.82 -2.86 -1.51
CA LEU A 403 -19.07 -3.57 -0.26
C LEU A 403 -19.48 -2.61 0.86
N SER A 404 -20.27 -3.13 1.79
CA SER A 404 -20.42 -2.47 3.09
C SER A 404 -19.17 -2.65 3.97
N PRO A 405 -18.89 -1.75 4.93
CA PRO A 405 -17.76 -1.89 5.85
C PRO A 405 -17.62 -3.28 6.49
N PRO A 406 -18.67 -3.92 7.06
CA PRO A 406 -18.55 -5.28 7.60
C PRO A 406 -18.20 -6.33 6.54
N GLN A 407 -18.76 -6.23 5.34
CA GLN A 407 -18.44 -7.16 4.25
C GLN A 407 -16.99 -7.00 3.80
N TRP A 408 -16.52 -5.76 3.70
CA TRP A 408 -15.15 -5.44 3.33
C TRP A 408 -14.16 -5.97 4.38
N VAL A 409 -14.39 -5.68 5.67
CA VAL A 409 -13.54 -6.17 6.77
C VAL A 409 -13.48 -7.70 6.81
N LYS A 410 -14.63 -8.37 6.64
CA LYS A 410 -14.69 -9.83 6.57
C LYS A 410 -13.88 -10.38 5.40
N ALA A 411 -13.98 -9.76 4.22
CA ALA A 411 -13.23 -10.16 3.03
C ALA A 411 -11.72 -9.90 3.20
N PHE A 412 -11.33 -8.76 3.80
CA PHE A 412 -9.94 -8.42 4.09
C PHE A 412 -9.31 -9.43 5.06
N HIS A 413 -9.99 -9.79 6.15
CA HIS A 413 -9.53 -10.86 7.05
C HIS A 413 -9.51 -12.25 6.39
N GLY A 414 -10.35 -12.47 5.37
CA GLY A 414 -10.26 -13.66 4.51
C GLY A 414 -8.97 -13.67 3.69
N LEU A 415 -8.60 -12.52 3.12
CA LEU A 415 -7.38 -12.34 2.34
C LEU A 415 -6.12 -12.53 3.21
N THR A 416 -6.07 -11.92 4.39
CA THR A 416 -4.92 -12.07 5.31
C THR A 416 -4.73 -13.53 5.75
N ARG A 417 -5.83 -14.25 6.06
CA ARG A 417 -5.78 -15.71 6.34
C ARG A 417 -5.30 -16.52 5.14
N SER A 418 -5.69 -16.15 3.92
CA SER A 418 -5.21 -16.80 2.69
C SER A 418 -3.70 -16.60 2.51
N TYR A 419 -3.20 -15.41 2.85
CA TYR A 419 -1.76 -15.11 2.86
C TYR A 419 -1.02 -15.95 3.91
N SER A 420 -1.55 -16.07 5.14
CA SER A 420 -0.94 -16.94 6.16
C SER A 420 -0.82 -18.39 5.71
N ARG A 421 -1.82 -18.91 4.97
CA ARG A 421 -1.76 -20.27 4.38
C ARG A 421 -0.68 -20.38 3.30
N LEU A 422 -0.54 -19.37 2.45
CA LEU A 422 0.52 -19.30 1.45
C LEU A 422 1.90 -19.37 2.11
N GLU A 423 2.12 -18.61 3.19
CA GLU A 423 3.37 -18.68 3.94
C GLU A 423 3.62 -20.04 4.58
N SER A 424 2.60 -20.65 5.20
CA SER A 424 2.74 -21.98 5.77
C SER A 424 3.10 -23.03 4.71
N LYS A 425 2.50 -22.95 3.51
CA LYS A 425 2.87 -23.82 2.39
C LYS A 425 4.33 -23.63 1.98
N ARG A 426 4.80 -22.38 1.85
CA ARG A 426 6.22 -22.10 1.52
C ARG A 426 7.19 -22.63 2.57
N ARG A 427 6.84 -22.52 3.86
CA ARG A 427 7.65 -23.08 4.96
C ARG A 427 7.71 -24.60 4.89
N GLN A 428 6.59 -25.25 4.58
CA GLN A 428 6.54 -26.71 4.38
C GLN A 428 7.34 -27.15 3.16
N GLU A 429 7.25 -26.45 2.04
CA GLU A 429 8.03 -26.72 0.82
C GLU A 429 9.54 -26.53 1.05
N ALA A 430 9.94 -25.48 1.77
CA ALA A 430 11.34 -25.27 2.14
C ALA A 430 11.87 -26.37 3.06
N ALA A 431 11.13 -26.74 4.11
CA ALA A 431 11.51 -27.82 5.01
C ALA A 431 11.56 -29.19 4.29
N ALA A 432 10.68 -29.43 3.31
CA ALA A 432 10.70 -30.65 2.51
C ALA A 432 11.93 -30.73 1.58
N LEU A 433 12.36 -29.60 1.01
CA LEU A 433 13.60 -29.54 0.20
C LEU A 433 14.85 -29.77 1.05
N GLU A 434 14.92 -29.18 2.25
CA GLU A 434 16.01 -29.42 3.19
C GLU A 434 16.03 -30.88 3.69
N ALA A 435 14.88 -31.51 3.85
CA ALA A 435 14.79 -32.93 4.19
C ALA A 435 15.25 -33.83 3.03
N SER A 436 14.91 -33.50 1.77
CA SER A 436 15.35 -34.27 0.60
C SER A 436 16.84 -34.14 0.30
N ASP A 437 17.45 -32.98 0.59
CA ASP A 437 18.90 -32.78 0.43
C ASP A 437 19.70 -33.52 1.51
N ASN A 438 19.13 -33.73 2.69
CA ASN A 438 19.75 -34.51 3.78
C ASN A 438 19.57 -36.04 3.64
N ASP A 439 18.64 -36.50 2.80
CA ASP A 439 18.41 -37.92 2.51
C ASP A 439 19.28 -38.44 1.34
N ILE A 440 20.16 -37.59 0.78
CA ILE A 440 21.25 -38.03 -0.09
C ILE A 440 22.39 -38.52 0.81
N THR A 441 22.27 -39.76 1.29
CA THR A 441 23.40 -40.52 1.82
C THR A 441 24.52 -40.60 0.77
N PRO A 442 25.80 -40.41 1.15
CA PRO A 442 26.94 -40.52 0.25
C PRO A 442 27.34 -41.99 0.06
N ASP A 443 26.40 -42.86 -0.34
CA ASP A 443 26.68 -44.27 -0.60
C ASP A 443 26.81 -44.54 -2.11
N TYR A 444 27.55 -43.69 -2.81
CA TYR A 444 28.09 -44.00 -4.14
C TYR A 444 29.48 -43.38 -4.36
N LEU A 445 30.36 -43.54 -3.37
CA LEU A 445 31.80 -43.55 -3.60
C LEU A 445 32.30 -45.00 -3.64
N ALA A 446 32.02 -45.69 -4.75
CA ALA A 446 32.89 -46.73 -5.30
C ALA A 446 32.39 -47.20 -6.67
N SER A 447 33.32 -47.25 -7.62
CA SER A 447 33.25 -47.99 -8.90
C SER A 447 32.80 -47.20 -10.14
N ALA A 448 33.68 -46.33 -10.63
CA ALA A 448 34.02 -46.33 -12.04
C ALA A 448 35.54 -46.39 -12.16
N SER A 449 36.02 -47.62 -12.34
CA SER A 449 37.39 -47.99 -12.61
C SER A 449 37.88 -47.38 -13.93
N LEU A 450 39.19 -47.13 -13.98
CA LEU A 450 40.06 -46.95 -15.15
C LEU A 450 39.39 -46.97 -16.53
N ALA A 451 39.41 -45.83 -17.21
CA ALA A 451 39.64 -45.80 -18.65
C ALA A 451 40.73 -44.75 -18.94
N THR A 452 41.96 -45.25 -18.94
CA THR A 452 43.15 -44.63 -19.50
C THR A 452 42.84 -44.17 -20.93
N TYR A 453 42.81 -42.87 -21.18
CA TYR A 453 43.06 -42.35 -22.53
C TYR A 453 44.37 -41.57 -22.50
N SER A 454 45.34 -42.17 -23.19
CA SER A 454 46.65 -41.64 -23.49
C SER A 454 46.55 -40.28 -24.15
N PHE A 455 47.24 -39.31 -23.57
CA PHE A 455 47.76 -38.16 -24.29
C PHE A 455 48.74 -38.67 -25.35
N ASP A 456 48.47 -38.37 -26.63
CA ASP A 456 49.46 -38.47 -27.70
C ASP A 456 49.90 -37.04 -28.08
N PRO A 457 51.20 -36.70 -28.00
CA PRO A 457 51.69 -35.35 -28.26
C PRO A 457 52.31 -35.19 -29.66
N MET A 458 52.12 -33.99 -30.23
CA MET A 458 52.80 -33.39 -31.40
C MET A 458 52.45 -33.98 -32.79
N GLU A 459 52.40 -33.21 -33.90
CA GLU A 459 53.17 -32.03 -34.30
C GLU A 459 52.39 -31.02 -35.16
N PRO A 460 52.91 -29.77 -35.29
CA PRO A 460 52.42 -28.72 -36.18
C PRO A 460 53.06 -28.82 -37.57
N THR A 461 52.40 -28.32 -38.63
CA THR A 461 53.11 -27.69 -39.76
C THR A 461 52.19 -26.90 -40.71
N ARG A 462 52.59 -25.64 -40.89
CA ARG A 462 52.38 -24.69 -42.00
C ARG A 462 50.98 -24.16 -42.33
#